data_AF-A0A3N4S1I1-F1
#
_entry.id   AF-A0A3N4S1I1-F1
#
_cell.length_a   1.000
_cell.length_b   1.000
_cell.length_c   1.000
_cell.angle_alpha   90.00
_cell.angle_beta   90.00
_cell.angle_gamma   90.00
#
_symmetry.space_group_name_H-M   'P 1'
#
loop_
_entity.id
_entity.type
_entity.pdbx_description
1 polymer ?
#
loop_
_entity_poly.entity_id
_entity_poly.type
_entity_poly.pdbx_seq_one_letter_code
_entity_poly.pdbx_strand_id
1 'polypeptide(L)'
;MPRHRLIRTLPALLPAALLLSCTGGGPPPRVPMPSEVPAAPQYSSADAIVDKLGTAGIPCRITLSHTMNGASTIDCTATLDGKSFDTEIKVYDPTRYTRDDIGDGIAAGRTTFHQTFVAAGNWRVNVVNPAYAPKIAQALGGVVLPGNEPDTPDRPLPSIPPTPHYDTLEHLADALDTAVGCQDRQPGPAETLTCTTGSKAGRSPNCATLQLHADDADRDRTLRTAIAHLGVPAYLVTAANWSVNLCDYALANEVAGKLHGVVVRYDGQ
;
A
#
# COMPACT_ATOMS: atom_id res chain seq x y z
N MET A 1 63.62 54.00 -32.99
CA MET A 1 63.14 53.80 -31.60
C MET A 1 61.64 53.53 -31.68
N PRO A 2 61.03 52.50 -31.05
CA PRO A 2 61.52 51.60 -30.00
C PRO A 2 61.33 50.07 -30.26
N ARG A 3 62.19 49.30 -29.58
CA ARG A 3 62.01 48.00 -28.89
C ARG A 3 61.72 46.70 -29.67
N HIS A 4 62.82 45.94 -29.82
CA HIS A 4 62.87 44.48 -29.77
C HIS A 4 62.18 43.86 -28.55
N ARG A 5 61.57 42.68 -28.73
CA ARG A 5 61.87 41.46 -27.96
C ARG A 5 61.30 40.20 -28.65
N LEU A 6 62.22 39.34 -29.10
CA LEU A 6 62.04 37.90 -29.24
C LEU A 6 61.99 37.25 -27.84
N ILE A 7 61.24 36.15 -27.70
CA ILE A 7 61.54 34.88 -26.97
C ILE A 7 60.20 34.11 -26.91
N ARG A 8 59.99 33.06 -27.72
CA ARG A 8 60.36 31.64 -27.58
C ARG A 8 59.58 30.86 -26.50
N THR A 9 59.21 29.64 -26.92
CA THR A 9 58.83 28.43 -26.17
C THR A 9 57.41 28.32 -25.59
N LEU A 10 56.55 27.59 -26.33
CA LEU A 10 55.45 26.79 -25.78
C LEU A 10 56.02 25.64 -24.91
N PRO A 11 55.51 25.42 -23.69
CA PRO A 11 55.60 24.13 -23.02
C PRO A 11 54.24 23.39 -23.05
N ALA A 12 54.35 22.15 -23.49
CA ALA A 12 53.54 20.97 -23.23
C ALA A 12 52.24 21.10 -22.42
N LEU A 13 51.14 20.73 -23.07
CA LEU A 13 49.92 20.22 -22.44
C LEU A 13 50.26 18.95 -21.62
N LEU A 14 50.24 19.09 -20.29
CA LEU A 14 49.97 17.97 -19.38
C LEU A 14 48.46 17.98 -19.10
N PRO A 15 47.70 16.92 -19.43
CA PRO A 15 46.38 16.74 -18.85
C PRO A 15 46.57 16.29 -17.40
N ALA A 16 46.43 17.23 -16.47
CA ALA A 16 46.20 16.91 -15.08
C ALA A 16 44.86 16.16 -15.00
N ALA A 17 44.93 14.85 -14.76
CA ALA A 17 43.80 14.05 -14.38
C ALA A 17 43.24 14.61 -13.06
N LEU A 18 42.20 15.44 -13.17
CA LEU A 18 41.33 15.81 -12.07
C LEU A 18 40.57 14.56 -11.64
N LEU A 19 41.16 13.85 -10.68
CA LEU A 19 40.42 12.96 -9.79
C LEU A 19 39.41 13.83 -9.03
N LEU A 20 38.20 13.93 -9.58
CA LEU A 20 37.05 14.49 -8.88
C LEU A 20 36.66 13.52 -7.77
N SER A 21 37.20 13.79 -6.59
CA SER A 21 36.81 13.23 -5.31
C SER A 21 35.30 13.36 -5.13
N CYS A 22 34.61 12.22 -5.00
CA CYS A 22 33.25 12.13 -4.50
C CYS A 22 33.21 12.64 -3.05
N THR A 23 32.97 13.93 -2.84
CA THR A 23 32.69 14.49 -1.51
C THR A 23 31.60 15.54 -1.64
N GLY A 24 30.41 15.28 -1.11
CA GLY A 24 29.38 16.33 -1.02
C GLY A 24 27.93 15.89 -0.77
N GLY A 25 27.62 14.59 -0.69
CA GLY A 25 26.28 14.15 -0.31
C GLY A 25 26.21 13.84 1.19
N GLY A 26 26.03 14.86 2.04
CA GLY A 26 25.51 14.59 3.38
C GLY A 26 24.14 13.89 3.30
N PRO A 27 23.63 13.30 4.39
CA PRO A 27 22.26 12.80 4.41
C PRO A 27 21.33 13.90 3.88
N PRO A 28 20.33 13.57 3.04
CA PRO A 28 19.38 14.55 2.58
C PRO A 28 18.81 15.33 3.78
N PRO A 29 18.51 16.64 3.63
CA PRO A 29 17.93 17.43 4.70
C PRO A 29 16.67 16.73 5.22
N ARG A 30 16.55 16.62 6.54
CA ARG A 30 15.34 16.06 7.16
C ARG A 30 14.13 16.90 6.75
N VAL A 31 13.06 16.24 6.34
CA VAL A 31 11.76 16.83 6.07
C VAL A 31 11.10 17.11 7.41
N PRO A 32 10.87 18.39 7.75
CA PRO A 32 10.22 18.73 9.00
C PRO A 32 8.83 18.10 9.11
N MET A 33 8.39 17.83 10.33
CA MET A 33 6.99 17.48 10.56
C MET A 33 6.08 18.58 9.97
N PRO A 34 5.04 18.23 9.18
CA PRO A 34 4.12 19.24 8.64
C PRO A 34 3.50 20.09 9.76
N SER A 35 3.41 21.40 9.52
CA SER A 35 3.01 22.39 10.54
C SER A 35 1.61 22.20 11.11
N GLU A 36 0.74 21.56 10.33
CA GLU A 36 -0.63 21.19 10.70
C GLU A 36 -0.68 20.03 11.70
N VAL A 37 0.41 19.26 11.86
CA VAL A 37 0.45 18.13 12.78
C VAL A 37 0.60 18.64 14.22
N PRO A 38 -0.36 18.36 15.12
CA PRO A 38 -0.31 18.87 16.48
C PRO A 38 0.82 18.22 17.30
N ALA A 39 1.28 18.93 18.34
CA ALA A 39 2.31 18.45 19.27
C ALA A 39 1.80 17.40 20.29
N ALA A 40 0.49 17.23 20.36
CA ALA A 40 -0.24 16.33 21.25
C ALA A 40 -1.47 15.77 20.53
N PRO A 41 -2.05 14.64 20.99
CA PRO A 41 -1.62 13.85 22.14
C PRO A 41 -0.34 13.04 21.85
N GLN A 42 0.35 12.65 22.91
CA GLN A 42 1.46 11.70 22.87
C GLN A 42 1.02 10.40 23.53
N TYR A 43 1.55 9.28 23.04
CA TYR A 43 1.29 7.95 23.60
C TYR A 43 2.60 7.27 24.00
N SER A 44 2.54 6.40 25.00
CA SER A 44 3.69 5.65 25.48
C SER A 44 4.05 4.45 24.60
N SER A 45 3.08 3.90 23.87
CA SER A 45 3.25 2.72 23.01
C SER A 45 2.15 2.65 21.95
N ALA A 46 2.35 1.80 20.93
CA ALA A 46 1.31 1.52 19.95
C ALA A 46 0.09 0.82 20.59
N ASP A 47 0.28 0.01 21.63
CA ASP A 47 -0.85 -0.60 22.38
C ASP A 47 -1.79 0.46 22.96
N ALA A 48 -1.24 1.56 23.49
CA ALA A 48 -2.06 2.65 24.02
C ALA A 48 -2.92 3.34 22.94
N ILE A 49 -2.44 3.35 21.68
CA ILE A 49 -3.23 3.82 20.54
C ILE A 49 -4.32 2.80 20.20
N VAL A 50 -4.00 1.50 20.18
CA VAL A 50 -5.00 0.43 19.94
C VAL A 50 -6.13 0.48 20.97
N ASP A 51 -5.81 0.62 22.26
CA ASP A 51 -6.80 0.77 23.33
C ASP A 51 -7.68 2.00 23.13
N LYS A 52 -7.07 3.12 22.70
CA LYS A 52 -7.79 4.36 22.41
C LYS A 52 -8.74 4.21 21.22
N LEU A 53 -8.30 3.55 20.15
CA LEU A 53 -9.15 3.23 19.00
C LEU A 53 -10.32 2.32 19.40
N GLY A 54 -10.07 1.30 20.22
CA GLY A 54 -11.12 0.42 20.74
C GLY A 54 -12.16 1.18 21.56
N THR A 55 -11.73 2.09 22.44
CA THR A 55 -12.63 2.95 23.23
C THR A 55 -13.47 3.88 22.33
N ALA A 56 -12.96 4.25 21.16
CA ALA A 56 -13.66 5.07 20.17
C ALA A 56 -14.54 4.27 19.21
N GLY A 57 -14.71 2.96 19.42
CA GLY A 57 -15.53 2.10 18.57
C GLY A 57 -14.83 1.63 17.28
N ILE A 58 -13.50 1.67 17.24
CA ILE A 58 -12.67 1.17 16.13
C ILE A 58 -11.82 0.02 16.68
N PRO A 59 -12.40 -1.18 16.89
CA PRO A 59 -11.65 -2.31 17.42
C PRO A 59 -10.58 -2.74 16.42
N CYS A 60 -9.31 -2.67 16.82
CA CYS A 60 -8.19 -3.09 15.97
C CYS A 60 -7.66 -4.45 16.42
N ARG A 61 -7.81 -5.47 15.58
CA ARG A 61 -7.25 -6.81 15.81
C ARG A 61 -5.79 -6.83 15.39
N ILE A 62 -4.90 -6.93 16.38
CA ILE A 62 -3.45 -6.99 16.17
C ILE A 62 -3.08 -8.20 15.29
N THR A 63 -2.37 -7.95 14.19
CA THR A 63 -1.82 -8.97 13.29
C THR A 63 -0.32 -9.11 13.46
N LEU A 64 0.37 -8.01 13.78
CA LEU A 64 1.79 -8.00 14.12
C LEU A 64 2.06 -6.94 15.22
N SER A 65 2.94 -7.27 16.16
CA SER A 65 3.43 -6.31 17.15
C SER A 65 4.93 -6.48 17.32
N HIS A 66 5.66 -5.36 17.29
CA HIS A 66 7.10 -5.36 17.50
C HIS A 66 7.57 -4.05 18.12
N THR A 67 8.62 -4.13 18.92
CA THR A 67 9.28 -2.96 19.52
C THR A 67 10.75 -2.97 19.13
N MET A 68 11.23 -1.86 18.58
CA MET A 68 12.62 -1.71 18.13
C MET A 68 13.18 -0.36 18.56
N ASN A 69 14.28 -0.38 19.32
CA ASN A 69 15.15 0.78 19.57
C ASN A 69 14.45 2.11 19.90
N GLY A 70 13.40 2.08 20.73
CA GLY A 70 12.66 3.30 21.10
C GLY A 70 11.48 3.61 20.18
N ALA A 71 11.03 2.66 19.37
CA ALA A 71 9.75 2.72 18.67
C ALA A 71 8.94 1.45 18.94
N SER A 72 7.63 1.63 19.07
CA SER A 72 6.64 0.56 19.17
C SER A 72 5.78 0.59 17.91
N THR A 73 5.65 -0.55 17.24
CA THR A 73 4.88 -0.71 16.01
C THR A 73 3.84 -1.81 16.19
N ILE A 74 2.62 -1.55 15.75
CA ILE A 74 1.56 -2.55 15.63
C ILE A 74 0.95 -2.47 14.24
N ASP A 75 0.83 -3.60 13.57
CA ASP A 75 -0.07 -3.76 12.44
C ASP A 75 -1.37 -4.37 12.96
N CYS A 76 -2.50 -3.82 12.53
CA CYS A 76 -3.79 -4.35 12.92
C CYS A 76 -4.86 -4.14 11.85
N THR A 77 -5.80 -5.08 11.80
CA THR A 77 -7.01 -4.99 10.98
C THR A 77 -8.15 -4.50 11.86
N ALA A 78 -8.75 -3.37 11.49
CA ALA A 78 -9.96 -2.87 12.14
C ALA A 78 -11.19 -3.16 11.28
N THR A 79 -12.34 -3.37 11.92
CA THR A 79 -13.62 -3.55 11.23
C THR A 79 -14.58 -2.44 11.66
N LEU A 80 -15.13 -1.72 10.69
CA LEU A 80 -16.09 -0.65 10.91
C LEU A 80 -17.22 -0.77 9.89
N ASP A 81 -18.46 -0.73 10.37
CA ASP A 81 -19.65 -0.83 9.51
C ASP A 81 -19.65 -2.09 8.60
N GLY A 82 -19.09 -3.20 9.11
CA GLY A 82 -18.96 -4.46 8.36
C GLY A 82 -17.87 -4.46 7.28
N LYS A 83 -17.01 -3.43 7.25
CA LYS A 83 -15.86 -3.36 6.34
C LYS A 83 -14.56 -3.39 7.12
N SER A 84 -13.67 -4.28 6.72
CA SER A 84 -12.34 -4.41 7.32
C SER A 84 -11.30 -3.55 6.60
N PHE A 85 -10.36 -2.97 7.33
CA PHE A 85 -9.25 -2.19 6.80
C PHE A 85 -7.99 -2.35 7.66
N ASP A 86 -6.83 -2.27 7.01
CA ASP A 86 -5.54 -2.44 7.68
C ASP A 86 -4.89 -1.09 8.03
N THR A 87 -4.14 -1.10 9.13
CA THR A 87 -3.36 0.05 9.60
C THR A 87 -2.02 -0.40 10.18
N GLU A 88 -0.98 0.43 9.98
CA GLU A 88 0.29 0.34 10.70
C GLU A 88 0.37 1.52 11.67
N ILE A 89 0.43 1.24 12.96
CA ILE A 89 0.54 2.20 14.05
C ILE A 89 1.98 2.23 14.52
N LYS A 90 2.60 3.42 14.55
CA LYS A 90 3.95 3.63 15.09
C LYS A 90 3.98 4.73 16.13
N VAL A 91 4.60 4.44 17.27
CA VAL A 91 4.83 5.36 18.39
C VAL A 91 6.31 5.41 18.70
N TYR A 92 6.84 6.63 18.80
CA TYR A 92 8.27 6.88 18.96
C TYR A 92 8.59 7.46 20.34
N ASP A 93 9.67 7.01 20.96
CA ASP A 93 10.23 7.56 22.18
C ASP A 93 10.80 8.96 21.90
N PRO A 94 10.21 10.04 22.47
CA PRO A 94 10.66 11.40 22.21
C PRO A 94 12.08 11.71 22.70
N THR A 95 12.66 10.86 23.56
CA THR A 95 14.05 11.00 24.01
C THR A 95 15.05 10.54 22.95
N ARG A 96 14.60 9.77 21.95
CA ARG A 96 15.42 9.19 20.87
C ARG A 96 15.06 9.71 19.49
N TYR A 97 13.79 10.04 19.28
CA TYR A 97 13.27 10.51 18.00
C TYR A 97 12.70 11.92 18.15
N THR A 98 13.17 12.81 17.30
CA THR A 98 12.61 14.14 17.15
C THR A 98 11.32 14.08 16.34
N ARG A 99 10.52 15.15 16.38
CA ARG A 99 9.35 15.27 15.51
C ARG A 99 9.73 15.23 14.03
N ASP A 100 10.91 15.74 13.67
CA ASP A 100 11.37 15.72 12.29
C ASP A 100 11.75 14.31 11.83
N ASP A 101 12.20 13.42 12.72
CA ASP A 101 12.40 11.99 12.37
C ASP A 101 11.08 11.32 11.99
N ILE A 102 9.98 11.71 12.64
CA ILE A 102 8.63 11.24 12.32
C ILE A 102 8.16 11.89 11.01
N GLY A 103 8.44 13.19 10.83
CA GLY A 103 8.19 13.94 9.60
C GLY A 103 8.84 13.31 8.38
N ASP A 104 10.11 12.92 8.49
CA ASP A 104 10.84 12.16 7.46
C ASP A 104 10.14 10.85 7.10
N GLY A 105 9.72 10.08 8.10
CA GLY A 105 9.00 8.82 7.89
C GLY A 105 7.66 9.02 7.17
N ILE A 106 6.92 10.08 7.51
CA ILE A 106 5.68 10.46 6.84
C ILE A 106 5.95 10.93 5.41
N ALA A 107 6.97 11.77 5.21
CA ALA A 107 7.33 12.30 3.91
C ALA A 107 7.77 11.19 2.95
N ALA A 108 8.59 10.24 3.42
CA ALA A 108 8.96 9.05 2.66
C ALA A 108 7.74 8.17 2.34
N GLY A 109 6.88 7.93 3.34
CA GLY A 109 5.63 7.17 3.19
C GLY A 109 4.71 7.74 2.11
N ARG A 110 4.50 9.06 2.16
CA ARG A 110 3.72 9.79 1.15
C ARG A 110 4.45 9.74 -0.19
N THR A 111 5.65 10.27 -0.31
CA THR A 111 6.31 10.37 -1.62
C THR A 111 6.60 9.05 -2.33
N THR A 112 6.96 7.99 -1.61
CA THR A 112 7.41 6.71 -2.19
C THR A 112 6.29 5.69 -2.31
N PHE A 113 5.43 5.60 -1.30
CA PHE A 113 4.36 4.59 -1.23
C PHE A 113 2.98 5.21 -1.37
N HIS A 114 2.94 6.53 -1.57
CA HIS A 114 1.74 7.31 -1.73
C HIS A 114 0.78 7.26 -0.54
N GLN A 115 1.21 6.80 0.62
CA GLN A 115 0.33 6.45 1.73
C GLN A 115 -0.36 7.64 2.40
N THR A 116 -1.59 7.41 2.86
CA THR A 116 -2.31 8.33 3.74
C THR A 116 -1.93 8.10 5.21
N PHE A 117 -1.66 9.19 5.93
CA PHE A 117 -1.30 9.13 7.35
C PHE A 117 -2.28 9.90 8.23
N VAL A 118 -2.41 9.44 9.47
CA VAL A 118 -2.90 10.25 10.59
C VAL A 118 -1.77 10.43 11.58
N ALA A 119 -1.50 11.65 12.02
CA ALA A 119 -0.39 11.92 12.93
C ALA A 119 -0.72 12.96 14.00
N ALA A 120 -0.06 12.82 15.15
CA ALA A 120 0.08 13.83 16.19
C ALA A 120 1.26 13.49 17.09
N GLY A 121 1.69 14.44 17.92
CA GLY A 121 2.64 14.20 19.00
C GLY A 121 3.88 13.42 18.59
N ASN A 122 3.99 12.21 19.11
CA ASN A 122 5.10 11.28 18.90
C ASN A 122 4.69 10.02 18.11
N TRP A 123 3.62 10.08 17.31
CA TRP A 123 3.06 8.90 16.65
C TRP A 123 2.55 9.20 15.24
N ARG A 124 2.45 8.14 14.45
CA ARG A 124 1.76 8.13 13.15
C ARG A 124 0.99 6.83 12.97
N VAL A 125 -0.09 6.90 12.23
CA VAL A 125 -0.85 5.75 11.72
C VAL A 125 -0.84 5.84 10.21
N ASN A 126 -0.29 4.83 9.55
CA ASN A 126 -0.51 4.62 8.11
C ASN A 126 -1.89 3.98 7.94
N VAL A 127 -2.76 4.60 7.16
CA VAL A 127 -4.12 4.14 6.93
C VAL A 127 -4.21 3.62 5.50
N VAL A 128 -4.29 2.30 5.34
CA VAL A 128 -4.28 1.67 4.01
C VAL A 128 -5.50 2.06 3.18
N ASN A 129 -6.66 2.27 3.81
CA ASN A 129 -7.85 2.80 3.16
C ASN A 129 -8.14 4.23 3.65
N PRO A 130 -7.82 5.27 2.85
CA PRO A 130 -7.92 6.67 3.25
C PRO A 130 -9.30 7.12 3.71
N ALA A 131 -10.38 6.43 3.28
CA ALA A 131 -11.74 6.74 3.68
C ALA A 131 -11.95 6.68 5.21
N TYR A 132 -11.13 5.90 5.94
CA TYR A 132 -11.20 5.78 7.40
C TYR A 132 -10.29 6.76 8.14
N ALA A 133 -9.37 7.44 7.45
CA ALA A 133 -8.41 8.36 8.09
C ALA A 133 -9.11 9.49 8.89
N PRO A 134 -10.21 10.12 8.43
CA PRO A 134 -10.92 11.12 9.23
C PRO A 134 -11.46 10.58 10.56
N LYS A 135 -12.02 9.36 10.57
CA LYS A 135 -12.55 8.73 11.80
C LYS A 135 -11.41 8.39 12.78
N ILE A 136 -10.28 7.90 12.27
CA ILE A 136 -9.07 7.63 13.09
C ILE A 136 -8.50 8.93 13.66
N ALA A 137 -8.40 9.99 12.85
CA ALA A 137 -7.94 11.32 13.28
C ALA A 137 -8.82 11.88 14.39
N GLN A 138 -10.15 11.77 14.25
CA GLN A 138 -11.10 12.17 15.29
C GLN A 138 -10.91 11.37 16.59
N ALA A 139 -10.78 10.04 16.50
CA ALA A 139 -10.62 9.17 17.66
C ALA A 139 -9.33 9.44 18.45
N LEU A 140 -8.24 9.70 17.74
CA LEU A 140 -6.91 9.85 18.30
C LEU A 140 -6.49 11.30 18.55
N GLY A 141 -7.27 12.29 18.09
CA GLY A 141 -6.92 13.71 18.18
C GLY A 141 -5.75 14.10 17.25
N GLY A 142 -5.64 13.45 16.09
CA GLY A 142 -4.62 13.74 15.09
C GLY A 142 -5.15 14.50 13.89
N VAL A 143 -4.28 14.73 12.91
CA VAL A 143 -4.66 15.30 11.60
C VAL A 143 -4.43 14.29 10.49
N VAL A 144 -5.28 14.35 9.48
CA VAL A 144 -5.11 13.57 8.25
C VAL A 144 -4.09 14.28 7.38
N LEU A 145 -3.04 13.56 7.04
CA LEU A 145 -2.06 13.94 6.04
C LEU A 145 -2.36 13.08 4.80
N PRO A 146 -3.10 13.62 3.82
CA PRO A 146 -3.49 12.85 2.67
C PRO A 146 -2.26 12.34 1.96
N GLY A 147 -2.28 11.07 1.56
CA GLY A 147 -1.33 10.56 0.61
C GLY A 147 -1.35 11.40 -0.66
N ASN A 148 -0.26 11.40 -1.39
CA ASN A 148 -0.28 11.72 -2.81
C ASN A 148 -0.48 10.42 -3.59
N GLU A 149 -1.34 9.52 -3.08
CA GLU A 149 -1.93 8.42 -3.87
C GLU A 149 -2.13 9.01 -5.23
N PRO A 150 -1.45 8.51 -6.30
CA PRO A 150 -1.94 8.86 -7.60
C PRO A 150 -3.42 8.55 -7.49
N ASP A 151 -4.28 9.57 -7.66
CA ASP A 151 -5.72 9.38 -7.83
C ASP A 151 -5.80 8.08 -8.57
N THR A 152 -6.32 7.01 -7.93
CA THR A 152 -6.19 5.67 -8.51
C THR A 152 -6.71 5.87 -9.90
N PRO A 153 -5.84 5.85 -10.95
CA PRO A 153 -6.18 6.63 -12.13
C PRO A 153 -7.52 6.08 -12.57
N ASP A 154 -8.44 6.94 -13.01
CA ASP A 154 -9.74 6.47 -13.47
C ASP A 154 -9.53 5.72 -14.79
N ARG A 155 -8.83 4.59 -14.65
CA ARG A 155 -8.42 3.68 -15.68
C ARG A 155 -9.73 3.04 -16.07
N PRO A 156 -10.07 3.08 -17.35
CA PRO A 156 -11.27 2.42 -17.81
C PRO A 156 -11.16 0.95 -17.44
N LEU A 157 -12.07 0.50 -16.58
CA LEU A 157 -12.30 -0.91 -16.37
C LEU A 157 -13.02 -1.46 -17.62
N PRO A 158 -12.84 -2.76 -17.95
CA PRO A 158 -13.67 -3.37 -18.98
C PRO A 158 -15.15 -3.30 -18.58
N SER A 159 -16.05 -3.57 -19.52
CA SER A 159 -17.46 -3.77 -19.18
C SER A 159 -17.58 -4.98 -18.24
N ILE A 160 -17.86 -4.74 -16.96
CA ILE A 160 -17.99 -5.79 -15.94
C ILE A 160 -19.43 -6.31 -15.98
N PRO A 161 -19.64 -7.63 -16.18
CA PRO A 161 -20.97 -8.21 -16.15
C PRO A 161 -21.64 -7.99 -14.78
N PRO A 162 -22.92 -7.61 -14.70
CA PRO A 162 -23.64 -7.41 -13.44
C PRO A 162 -24.02 -8.74 -12.75
N THR A 163 -23.68 -9.88 -13.35
CA THR A 163 -23.99 -11.23 -12.85
C THR A 163 -22.84 -12.17 -13.21
N PRO A 164 -22.61 -13.27 -12.44
CA PRO A 164 -23.39 -13.72 -11.28
C PRO A 164 -23.00 -13.00 -9.99
N HIS A 165 -23.96 -12.83 -9.08
CA HIS A 165 -23.73 -12.42 -7.70
C HIS A 165 -23.51 -13.64 -6.80
N TYR A 166 -22.67 -13.50 -5.78
CA TYR A 166 -22.50 -14.49 -4.73
C TYR A 166 -22.77 -13.88 -3.36
N ASP A 167 -23.52 -14.61 -2.53
CA ASP A 167 -23.87 -14.15 -1.17
C ASP A 167 -22.72 -14.31 -0.17
N THR A 168 -21.82 -15.28 -0.41
CA THR A 168 -20.71 -15.64 0.49
C THR A 168 -19.44 -15.97 -0.28
N LEU A 169 -18.28 -15.81 0.37
CA LEU A 169 -16.99 -16.20 -0.20
C LEU A 169 -16.92 -17.70 -0.46
N GLU A 170 -17.60 -18.49 0.35
CA GLU A 170 -17.69 -19.94 0.24
C GLU A 170 -18.44 -20.34 -1.03
N HIS A 171 -19.54 -19.67 -1.36
CA HIS A 171 -20.25 -19.91 -2.62
C HIS A 171 -19.40 -19.55 -3.85
N LEU A 172 -18.66 -18.44 -3.77
CA LEU A 172 -17.69 -18.07 -4.81
C LEU A 172 -16.55 -19.09 -4.90
N ALA A 173 -16.03 -19.57 -3.77
CA ALA A 173 -14.98 -20.58 -3.71
C ALA A 173 -15.44 -21.94 -4.25
N ASP A 174 -16.70 -22.32 -4.05
CA ASP A 174 -17.30 -23.52 -4.64
C ASP A 174 -17.44 -23.41 -6.16
N ALA A 175 -17.84 -22.24 -6.66
CA ALA A 175 -17.88 -21.96 -8.09
C ALA A 175 -16.47 -22.02 -8.71
N LEU A 176 -15.48 -21.40 -8.06
CA LEU A 176 -14.08 -21.46 -8.48
C LEU A 176 -13.52 -22.89 -8.42
N ASP A 177 -13.85 -23.64 -7.36
CA ASP A 177 -13.45 -25.05 -7.25
C ASP A 177 -14.02 -25.90 -8.37
N THR A 178 -15.28 -25.70 -8.73
CA THR A 178 -15.91 -26.38 -9.87
C THR A 178 -15.23 -26.01 -11.18
N ALA A 179 -14.86 -24.74 -11.34
CA ALA A 179 -14.28 -24.26 -12.58
C ALA A 179 -12.85 -24.74 -12.80
N VAL A 180 -11.96 -24.53 -11.82
CA VAL A 180 -10.51 -24.73 -11.97
C VAL A 180 -9.83 -25.33 -10.73
N GLY A 181 -10.59 -25.63 -9.68
CA GLY A 181 -10.08 -26.04 -8.38
C GLY A 181 -9.89 -24.85 -7.44
N CYS A 182 -10.18 -25.05 -6.15
CA CYS A 182 -9.96 -24.10 -5.06
C CYS A 182 -9.86 -24.88 -3.74
N GLN A 183 -8.70 -25.52 -3.58
CA GLN A 183 -8.33 -26.42 -2.48
C GLN A 183 -7.61 -25.66 -1.36
N ASP A 184 -7.46 -26.28 -0.19
CA ASP A 184 -6.73 -25.70 0.95
C ASP A 184 -7.22 -24.30 1.34
N ARG A 185 -8.54 -24.11 1.35
CA ARG A 185 -9.18 -22.82 1.60
C ARG A 185 -8.80 -22.29 2.98
N GLN A 186 -8.30 -21.06 3.04
CA GLN A 186 -7.95 -20.38 4.28
C GLN A 186 -8.53 -18.96 4.28
N PRO A 187 -9.10 -18.50 5.40
CA PRO A 187 -9.49 -17.10 5.55
C PRO A 187 -8.25 -16.21 5.46
N GLY A 188 -8.34 -15.16 4.65
CA GLY A 188 -7.30 -14.16 4.47
C GLY A 188 -7.58 -12.87 5.26
N PRO A 189 -6.68 -11.88 5.18
CA PRO A 189 -6.92 -10.55 5.72
C PRO A 189 -8.07 -9.86 4.97
N ALA A 190 -8.68 -8.85 5.60
CA ALA A 190 -9.72 -8.02 4.99
C ALA A 190 -10.88 -8.79 4.33
N GLU A 191 -11.40 -9.82 5.02
CA GLU A 191 -12.56 -10.61 4.54
C GLU A 191 -12.32 -11.20 3.14
N THR A 192 -11.13 -11.77 2.94
CA THR A 192 -10.79 -12.53 1.74
C THR A 192 -10.75 -14.02 2.04
N LEU A 193 -10.81 -14.83 0.99
CA LEU A 193 -10.54 -16.27 1.06
C LEU A 193 -9.39 -16.60 0.12
N THR A 194 -8.40 -17.33 0.59
CA THR A 194 -7.27 -17.80 -0.22
C THR A 194 -7.40 -19.30 -0.46
N CYS A 195 -7.01 -19.76 -1.64
CA CYS A 195 -7.02 -21.18 -1.97
C CYS A 195 -6.03 -21.51 -3.10
N THR A 196 -5.81 -22.80 -3.30
CA THR A 196 -4.96 -23.35 -4.35
C THR A 196 -5.82 -23.82 -5.53
N THR A 197 -5.52 -23.31 -6.72
CA THR A 197 -6.24 -23.51 -7.99
C THR A 197 -5.39 -24.29 -8.99
N GLY A 198 -5.95 -24.65 -10.16
CA GLY A 198 -5.24 -25.29 -11.27
C GLY A 198 -5.39 -26.82 -11.32
N SER A 199 -5.73 -27.47 -10.20
CA SER A 199 -5.87 -28.93 -10.11
C SER A 199 -6.92 -29.49 -11.06
N LYS A 200 -8.07 -28.80 -11.23
CA LYS A 200 -9.14 -29.23 -12.16
C LYS A 200 -8.96 -28.70 -13.59
N ALA A 201 -7.97 -27.85 -13.81
CA ALA A 201 -7.60 -27.34 -15.13
C ALA A 201 -6.40 -28.10 -15.75
N GLY A 202 -5.92 -29.17 -15.10
CA GLY A 202 -4.74 -29.93 -15.54
C GLY A 202 -3.45 -29.12 -15.46
N ARG A 203 -3.37 -28.15 -14.55
CA ARG A 203 -2.25 -27.23 -14.37
C ARG A 203 -1.57 -27.42 -13.03
N SER A 204 -0.33 -26.96 -12.95
CA SER A 204 0.39 -26.91 -11.68
C SER A 204 -0.41 -26.10 -10.65
N PRO A 205 -0.53 -26.58 -9.40
CA PRO A 205 -1.24 -25.86 -8.35
C PRO A 205 -0.72 -24.43 -8.18
N ASN A 206 -1.63 -23.46 -8.04
CA ASN A 206 -1.26 -22.04 -7.90
C ASN A 206 -2.24 -21.25 -7.03
N CYS A 207 -1.83 -20.10 -6.48
CA CYS A 207 -2.67 -19.34 -5.55
C CYS A 207 -3.81 -18.57 -6.23
N ALA A 208 -4.90 -18.41 -5.48
CA ALA A 208 -5.96 -17.45 -5.73
C ALA A 208 -6.38 -16.75 -4.43
N THR A 209 -6.75 -15.47 -4.55
CA THR A 209 -7.39 -14.69 -3.47
C THR A 209 -8.75 -14.21 -3.95
N LEU A 210 -9.79 -14.51 -3.18
CA LEU A 210 -11.19 -14.24 -3.47
C LEU A 210 -11.67 -13.12 -2.55
N GLN A 211 -12.51 -12.23 -3.09
CA GLN A 211 -13.10 -11.14 -2.34
C GLN A 211 -14.54 -10.88 -2.83
N LEU A 212 -15.43 -10.58 -1.90
CA LEU A 212 -16.74 -9.98 -2.17
C LEU A 212 -16.69 -8.48 -1.89
N HIS A 213 -17.46 -7.73 -2.66
CA HIS A 213 -17.54 -6.27 -2.60
C HIS A 213 -18.94 -5.86 -2.16
N ALA A 214 -19.03 -4.79 -1.38
CA ALA A 214 -20.32 -4.32 -0.87
C ALA A 214 -21.24 -3.78 -1.99
N ASP A 215 -20.63 -3.15 -3.00
CA ASP A 215 -21.29 -2.54 -4.14
C ASP A 215 -20.33 -2.41 -5.34
N ASP A 216 -20.86 -2.00 -6.50
CA ASP A 216 -20.08 -1.83 -7.73
C ASP A 216 -18.94 -0.79 -7.57
N ALA A 217 -19.15 0.26 -6.77
CA ALA A 217 -18.13 1.29 -6.57
C ALA A 217 -16.98 0.81 -5.69
N ASP A 218 -17.27 -0.03 -4.70
CA ASP A 218 -16.32 -0.73 -3.84
C ASP A 218 -15.47 -1.72 -4.67
N ARG A 219 -16.12 -2.51 -5.53
CA ARG A 219 -15.46 -3.40 -6.50
C ARG A 219 -14.53 -2.60 -7.40
N ASP A 220 -15.06 -1.59 -8.08
CA ASP A 220 -14.32 -0.86 -9.11
C ASP A 220 -13.13 -0.12 -8.52
N ARG A 221 -13.26 0.42 -7.30
CA ARG A 221 -12.14 1.00 -6.56
C ARG A 221 -11.07 -0.05 -6.28
N THR A 222 -11.46 -1.21 -5.74
CA THR A 222 -10.52 -2.31 -5.44
C THR A 222 -9.79 -2.79 -6.69
N LEU A 223 -10.51 -2.96 -7.80
CA LEU A 223 -9.93 -3.35 -9.09
C LEU A 223 -8.93 -2.29 -9.58
N ARG A 224 -9.32 -1.00 -9.57
CA ARG A 224 -8.44 0.10 -9.97
C ARG A 224 -7.18 0.16 -9.10
N THR A 225 -7.29 -0.03 -7.79
CA THR A 225 -6.14 -0.06 -6.87
C THR A 225 -5.22 -1.23 -7.17
N ALA A 226 -5.78 -2.41 -7.44
CA ALA A 226 -5.02 -3.61 -7.77
C ALA A 226 -4.26 -3.48 -9.10
N ILE A 227 -4.79 -2.74 -10.07
CA ILE A 227 -4.11 -2.45 -11.35
C ILE A 227 -3.26 -1.18 -11.36
N ALA A 228 -3.27 -0.39 -10.28
CA ALA A 228 -2.50 0.85 -10.19
C ALA A 228 -1.00 0.60 -9.92
N HIS A 229 -0.65 -0.55 -9.33
CA HIS A 229 0.73 -0.87 -8.95
C HIS A 229 1.57 -1.30 -10.17
N LEU A 230 2.46 -0.41 -10.61
CA LEU A 230 3.46 -0.71 -11.65
C LEU A 230 4.38 -1.85 -11.18
N GLY A 231 4.34 -2.99 -11.87
CA GLY A 231 5.27 -4.10 -11.65
C GLY A 231 4.72 -5.31 -10.89
N VAL A 232 3.47 -5.27 -10.39
CA VAL A 232 2.77 -6.47 -9.91
C VAL A 232 1.67 -6.78 -10.91
N PRO A 233 1.85 -7.78 -11.79
CA PRO A 233 0.81 -8.12 -12.76
C PRO A 233 -0.39 -8.70 -12.01
N ALA A 234 -1.44 -7.89 -11.81
CA ALA A 234 -2.70 -8.33 -11.26
C ALA A 234 -3.55 -8.96 -12.39
N TYR A 235 -3.90 -10.23 -12.23
CA TYR A 235 -4.78 -10.93 -13.15
C TYR A 235 -6.06 -11.25 -12.41
N LEU A 236 -6.93 -10.26 -12.46
CA LEU A 236 -8.18 -10.25 -11.73
C LEU A 236 -9.26 -10.76 -12.66
N VAL A 237 -10.08 -11.66 -12.16
CA VAL A 237 -11.35 -12.02 -12.80
C VAL A 237 -12.46 -11.49 -11.91
N THR A 238 -13.46 -10.86 -12.51
CA THR A 238 -14.53 -10.21 -11.74
C THR A 238 -15.86 -10.25 -12.48
N ALA A 239 -16.94 -10.27 -11.71
CA ALA A 239 -18.29 -9.90 -12.13
C ALA A 239 -19.03 -9.36 -10.91
N ALA A 240 -20.12 -8.63 -11.12
CA ALA A 240 -21.09 -8.31 -10.09
C ALA A 240 -20.44 -7.84 -8.78
N ASN A 241 -20.58 -8.58 -7.68
CA ASN A 241 -20.00 -8.24 -6.38
C ASN A 241 -18.73 -9.01 -6.02
N TRP A 242 -17.98 -9.59 -6.96
CA TRP A 242 -16.83 -10.44 -6.62
C TRP A 242 -15.60 -10.22 -7.49
N SER A 243 -14.43 -10.51 -6.92
CA SER A 243 -13.18 -10.60 -7.67
C SER A 243 -12.33 -11.77 -7.22
N VAL A 244 -11.59 -12.37 -8.16
CA VAL A 244 -10.59 -13.41 -7.94
C VAL A 244 -9.26 -12.91 -8.49
N ASN A 245 -8.26 -12.75 -7.63
CA ASN A 245 -6.89 -12.48 -8.04
C ASN A 245 -6.14 -13.80 -8.19
N LEU A 246 -5.67 -14.10 -9.41
CA LEU A 246 -4.99 -15.34 -9.76
C LEU A 246 -3.48 -15.14 -9.88
N CYS A 247 -2.73 -16.09 -9.35
CA CYS A 247 -1.27 -16.13 -9.48
C CYS A 247 -0.80 -16.74 -10.83
N ASP A 248 -1.67 -17.45 -11.57
CA ASP A 248 -1.41 -17.95 -12.93
C ASP A 248 -2.20 -17.17 -13.98
N TYR A 249 -1.49 -16.48 -14.88
CA TYR A 249 -2.04 -15.70 -15.99
C TYR A 249 -2.86 -16.53 -16.96
N ALA A 250 -2.43 -17.77 -17.19
CA ALA A 250 -3.04 -18.61 -18.20
C ALA A 250 -4.33 -19.28 -17.70
N LEU A 251 -4.70 -19.08 -16.42
CA LEU A 251 -5.95 -19.54 -15.83
C LEU A 251 -7.07 -18.47 -15.87
N ALA A 252 -6.72 -17.19 -15.98
CA ALA A 252 -7.67 -16.08 -15.88
C ALA A 252 -8.78 -16.12 -16.93
N ASN A 253 -8.45 -16.41 -18.19
CA ASN A 253 -9.45 -16.51 -19.26
C ASN A 253 -10.42 -17.69 -19.04
N GLU A 254 -9.92 -18.80 -18.50
CA GLU A 254 -10.75 -19.98 -18.22
C GLU A 254 -11.70 -19.71 -17.05
N VAL A 255 -11.22 -19.06 -15.98
CA VAL A 255 -12.04 -18.63 -14.85
C VAL A 255 -13.09 -17.61 -15.32
N ALA A 256 -12.70 -16.61 -16.12
CA ALA A 256 -13.64 -15.63 -16.67
C ALA A 256 -14.73 -16.32 -17.51
N GLY A 257 -14.36 -17.25 -18.38
CA GLY A 257 -15.33 -18.01 -19.18
C GLY A 257 -16.28 -18.88 -18.36
N LYS A 258 -15.77 -19.57 -17.33
CA LYS A 258 -16.56 -20.52 -16.52
C LYS A 258 -17.40 -19.85 -15.43
N LEU A 259 -16.93 -18.75 -14.85
CA LEU A 259 -17.65 -17.97 -13.83
C LEU A 259 -18.45 -16.81 -14.44
N HIS A 260 -18.49 -16.69 -15.77
CA HIS A 260 -19.16 -15.61 -16.50
C HIS A 260 -18.67 -14.21 -16.08
N GLY A 261 -17.38 -14.11 -15.77
CA GLY A 261 -16.72 -12.84 -15.45
C GLY A 261 -15.94 -12.25 -16.62
N VAL A 262 -15.25 -11.17 -16.34
CA VAL A 262 -14.30 -10.53 -17.24
C VAL A 262 -12.92 -10.50 -16.61
N VAL A 263 -11.89 -10.63 -17.44
CA VAL A 263 -10.51 -10.43 -17.00
C VAL A 263 -10.21 -8.94 -16.97
N VAL A 264 -9.81 -8.43 -15.82
CA VAL A 264 -9.22 -7.10 -15.67
C VAL A 264 -7.71 -7.28 -15.68
N ARG A 265 -7.06 -6.70 -16.69
CA ARG A 265 -5.60 -6.74 -16.86
C ARG A 265 -5.05 -5.33 -16.87
N TYR A 266 -3.83 -5.20 -16.38
CA TYR A 266 -2.98 -4.06 -16.68
C TYR A 266 -1.89 -4.48 -17.67
N ASP A 267 -1.86 -3.88 -18.85
CA ASP A 267 -0.87 -4.12 -19.89
C ASP A 267 0.29 -3.11 -19.86
N GLY A 268 0.35 -2.24 -18.84
CA GLY A 268 1.45 -1.30 -18.65
C GLY A 268 1.40 -0.07 -19.55
N GLN A 269 0.29 0.18 -20.26
CA GLN A 269 0.08 1.36 -21.12
C GLN A 269 -0.86 2.38 -20.46
#